data_AF-A0A1I2M223-F1
#
_entry.id   AF-A0A1I2M223-F1
#
_cell.length_a   1.000
_cell.length_b   1.000
_cell.length_c   1.000
_cell.angle_alpha   90.00
_cell.angle_beta   90.00
_cell.angle_gamma   90.00
#
_symmetry.space_group_name_H-M   'P 1'
#
loop_
_entity.id
_entity.type
_entity.pdbx_description
1 polymer ?
#
loop_
_entity_poly.entity_id
_entity_poly.type
_entity_poly.pdbx_seq_one_letter_code
_entity_poly.pdbx_strand_id
1 'polypeptide(L)'
;MKLRDELESVLRAWNAYEVNRGTPAVIDFDCHPTTETIEPATSRLQVYEQLRALRKRTDEAETPHVSARLTADLAYLGSLLGERPPFAEYIRATQGCGAAGWSDEYVRERGELARSALADVGIGWGPNTDKEFRALEGHMKTADAPDAIRAAADTYEKAVRRATGSDAPFNLTIETADVDAYWAYWLDGVGADVRLRLNLRQATFTEVAARQFALHEVLGHGLQGASWSARCAAEDVPWVRLMSVHANQQVLLEGLAQALPLFVASDDQLLMTRVRLDHYTQLVRGELHLAINTGSSIDQCVRHARERVPYWTDAQISDFLTDRGSNPQPALLPLVLPGWRRLVHQPRQRRAARDRILPAVLLPEPIWPRGTRSHLAIRTNRWRERI
;
A
#
# COMPACT_ATOMS: atom_id res chain seq x y z
N MET A 1 -31.26 0.78 -8.38
CA MET A 1 -30.05 0.68 -7.52
C MET A 1 -28.90 1.34 -8.28
N LYS A 2 -28.00 2.08 -7.63
CA LYS A 2 -26.84 2.63 -8.35
C LYS A 2 -25.88 1.49 -8.66
N LEU A 3 -25.21 1.55 -9.81
CA LEU A 3 -24.26 0.50 -10.24
C LEU A 3 -23.12 0.27 -9.23
N ARG A 4 -22.73 1.32 -8.49
CA ARG A 4 -21.82 1.23 -7.33
C ARG A 4 -22.34 0.28 -6.25
N ASP A 5 -23.60 0.45 -5.83
CA ASP A 5 -24.18 -0.34 -4.73
C ASP A 5 -24.35 -1.81 -5.14
N GLU A 6 -24.67 -2.07 -6.41
CA GLU A 6 -24.68 -3.41 -7.01
C GLU A 6 -23.31 -4.07 -6.95
N LEU A 7 -22.25 -3.35 -7.33
CA LEU A 7 -20.89 -3.83 -7.22
C LEU A 7 -20.50 -4.12 -5.76
N GLU A 8 -20.78 -3.19 -4.84
CA GLU A 8 -20.49 -3.38 -3.43
C GLU A 8 -21.19 -4.62 -2.85
N SER A 9 -22.41 -4.91 -3.29
CA SER A 9 -23.13 -6.12 -2.90
C SER A 9 -22.43 -7.39 -3.38
N VAL A 10 -21.96 -7.42 -4.64
CA VAL A 10 -21.18 -8.54 -5.18
C VAL A 10 -19.86 -8.72 -4.43
N LEU A 11 -19.16 -7.62 -4.11
CA LEU A 11 -17.89 -7.67 -3.39
C LEU A 11 -18.06 -8.17 -1.95
N ARG A 12 -19.13 -7.77 -1.24
CA ARG A 12 -19.44 -8.30 0.09
C ARG A 12 -19.76 -9.79 0.05
N ALA A 13 -20.55 -10.24 -0.93
CA ALA A 13 -20.85 -11.66 -1.12
C ALA A 13 -19.59 -12.49 -1.43
N TRP A 14 -18.68 -11.93 -2.24
CA TRP A 14 -17.37 -12.54 -2.50
C TRP A 14 -16.50 -12.60 -1.24
N ASN A 15 -16.42 -11.50 -0.49
CA ASN A 15 -15.67 -11.46 0.77
C ASN A 15 -16.18 -12.53 1.76
N ALA A 16 -17.50 -12.63 1.93
CA ALA A 16 -18.10 -13.65 2.80
C ALA A 16 -17.77 -15.08 2.33
N TYR A 17 -17.75 -15.33 1.01
CA TYR A 17 -17.33 -16.62 0.45
C TYR A 17 -15.86 -16.97 0.79
N GLU A 18 -14.93 -16.02 0.66
CA GLU A 18 -13.51 -16.25 0.99
C GLU A 18 -13.28 -16.42 2.50
N VAL A 19 -13.90 -15.58 3.33
CA VAL A 19 -13.78 -15.71 4.79
C VAL A 19 -14.32 -17.06 5.28
N ASN A 20 -15.48 -17.50 4.79
CA ASN A 20 -16.11 -18.76 5.22
C ASN A 20 -15.28 -20.02 4.89
N ARG A 21 -14.39 -19.94 3.90
CA ARG A 21 -13.50 -21.05 3.51
C ARG A 21 -12.08 -20.93 4.08
N GLY A 22 -11.84 -19.94 4.95
CA GLY A 22 -10.54 -19.71 5.57
C GLY A 22 -9.48 -19.14 4.62
N THR A 23 -9.88 -18.51 3.52
CA THR A 23 -8.96 -17.78 2.63
C THR A 23 -8.88 -16.30 3.03
N PRO A 24 -7.85 -15.56 2.54
CA PRO A 24 -7.74 -14.13 2.83
C PRO A 24 -9.00 -13.35 2.43
N ALA A 25 -9.35 -12.36 3.25
CA ALA A 25 -10.46 -11.46 2.96
C ALA A 25 -10.24 -10.69 1.65
N VAL A 26 -11.33 -10.36 0.97
CA VAL A 26 -11.34 -9.54 -0.25
C VAL A 26 -11.39 -8.06 0.10
N ILE A 27 -12.11 -7.74 1.18
CA ILE A 27 -12.30 -6.38 1.68
C ILE A 27 -11.45 -6.23 2.94
N ASP A 28 -10.53 -5.28 2.90
CA ASP A 28 -9.72 -4.93 4.06
C ASP A 28 -10.47 -3.93 4.97
N PHE A 29 -11.21 -3.01 4.35
CA PHE A 29 -11.96 -1.99 5.06
C PHE A 29 -13.31 -1.70 4.41
N ASP A 30 -14.41 -1.78 5.17
CA ASP A 30 -15.74 -1.38 4.72
C ASP A 30 -16.06 0.04 5.23
N CYS A 31 -16.00 1.03 4.33
CA CYS A 31 -16.26 2.43 4.67
C CYS A 31 -17.75 2.77 4.77
N HIS A 32 -18.64 1.85 4.40
CA HIS A 32 -20.08 2.07 4.45
C HIS A 32 -20.77 0.78 4.89
N PRO A 33 -20.61 0.40 6.17
CA PRO A 33 -21.20 -0.82 6.70
C PRO A 33 -22.71 -0.89 6.43
N THR A 34 -23.17 -2.11 6.22
CA THR A 34 -24.60 -2.42 6.14
C THR A 34 -25.01 -3.31 7.31
N THR A 35 -26.25 -3.15 7.78
CA THR A 35 -26.87 -4.04 8.76
C THR A 35 -27.52 -5.26 8.10
N GLU A 36 -27.57 -5.29 6.76
CA GLU A 36 -28.13 -6.41 6.01
C GLU A 36 -27.24 -7.65 6.13
N THR A 37 -27.88 -8.81 6.29
CA THR A 37 -27.20 -10.09 6.21
C THR A 37 -26.66 -10.28 4.79
N ILE A 38 -25.35 -10.52 4.68
CA ILE A 38 -24.69 -10.79 3.42
C ILE A 38 -24.70 -12.29 3.15
N GLU A 39 -25.45 -12.71 2.15
CA GLU A 39 -25.39 -14.08 1.64
C GLU A 39 -24.06 -14.29 0.89
N PRO A 40 -23.25 -15.30 1.27
CA PRO A 40 -22.02 -15.61 0.55
C PRO A 40 -22.29 -15.99 -0.90
N ALA A 41 -21.40 -15.60 -1.80
CA ALA A 41 -21.40 -16.15 -3.15
C ALA A 41 -21.19 -17.68 -3.10
N THR A 42 -21.71 -18.39 -4.10
CA THR A 42 -21.55 -19.86 -4.18
C THR A 42 -20.18 -20.29 -4.68
N SER A 43 -19.51 -19.44 -5.48
CA SER A 43 -18.19 -19.69 -6.03
C SER A 43 -17.53 -18.42 -6.58
N ARG A 44 -16.20 -18.45 -6.76
CA ARG A 44 -15.44 -17.44 -7.51
C ARG A 44 -15.94 -17.24 -8.95
N LEU A 45 -16.41 -18.32 -9.60
CA LEU A 45 -16.93 -18.24 -10.97
C LEU A 45 -18.21 -17.41 -11.05
N GLN A 46 -19.14 -17.62 -10.09
CA GLN A 46 -20.35 -16.80 -9.99
C GLN A 46 -20.01 -15.31 -9.82
N VAL A 47 -19.08 -14.99 -8.92
CA VAL A 47 -18.62 -13.61 -8.72
C VAL A 47 -18.05 -13.04 -10.02
N TYR A 48 -17.18 -13.79 -10.70
CA TYR A 48 -16.56 -13.36 -11.95
C TYR A 48 -17.60 -13.05 -13.04
N GLU A 49 -18.62 -13.88 -13.20
CA GLU A 49 -19.72 -13.65 -14.15
C GLU A 49 -20.54 -12.40 -13.79
N GLN A 50 -20.85 -12.20 -12.50
CA GLN A 50 -21.56 -11.02 -12.02
C GLN A 50 -20.75 -9.74 -12.27
N LEU A 51 -19.46 -9.73 -11.95
CA LEU A 51 -18.57 -8.59 -12.20
C LEU A 51 -18.45 -8.30 -13.71
N ARG A 52 -18.37 -9.32 -14.57
CA ARG A 52 -18.36 -9.13 -16.03
C ARG A 52 -19.67 -8.53 -16.54
N ALA A 53 -20.81 -8.94 -15.99
CA ALA A 53 -22.11 -8.37 -16.35
C ALA A 53 -22.20 -6.89 -15.93
N LEU A 54 -21.75 -6.54 -14.72
CA LEU A 54 -21.67 -5.16 -14.25
C LEU A 54 -20.72 -4.32 -15.12
N ARG A 55 -19.58 -4.88 -15.53
CA ARG A 55 -18.60 -4.19 -16.40
C ARG A 55 -19.21 -3.76 -17.72
N LYS A 56 -20.00 -4.62 -18.38
CA LYS A 56 -20.67 -4.26 -19.64
C LYS A 56 -21.61 -3.06 -19.48
N ARG A 57 -22.29 -2.96 -18.34
CA ARG A 57 -23.19 -1.83 -18.03
C ARG A 57 -22.45 -0.55 -17.69
N THR A 58 -21.20 -0.61 -17.21
CA THR A 58 -20.41 0.62 -16.99
C THR A 58 -20.05 1.34 -18.29
N ASP A 59 -19.90 0.61 -19.40
CA ASP A 59 -19.57 1.20 -20.69
C ASP A 59 -20.73 2.09 -21.22
N GLU A 60 -21.93 1.95 -20.66
CA GLU A 60 -23.13 2.72 -20.97
C GLU A 60 -23.38 3.90 -20.01
N ALA A 61 -22.84 3.84 -18.79
CA ALA A 61 -23.25 4.69 -17.66
C ALA A 61 -22.27 5.81 -17.27
N GLU A 62 -21.20 6.05 -18.03
CA GLU A 62 -20.14 7.06 -17.75
C GLU A 62 -19.69 7.12 -16.27
N THR A 63 -19.44 5.95 -15.64
CA THR A 63 -19.00 5.85 -14.24
C THR A 63 -17.52 5.42 -14.12
N PRO A 64 -16.54 6.33 -14.33
CA PRO A 64 -15.13 5.96 -14.45
C PRO A 64 -14.55 5.27 -13.20
N HIS A 65 -15.04 5.61 -12.00
CA HIS A 65 -14.56 5.02 -10.75
C HIS A 65 -15.02 3.57 -10.57
N VAL A 66 -16.29 3.29 -10.87
CA VAL A 66 -16.85 1.94 -10.85
C VAL A 66 -16.22 1.08 -11.93
N SER A 67 -16.03 1.67 -13.13
CA SER A 67 -15.34 1.05 -14.26
C SER A 67 -13.91 0.63 -13.90
N ALA A 68 -13.11 1.53 -13.32
CA ALA A 68 -11.74 1.23 -12.89
C ALA A 68 -11.71 0.14 -11.80
N ARG A 69 -12.63 0.21 -10.83
CA ARG A 69 -12.71 -0.79 -9.77
C ARG A 69 -13.06 -2.18 -10.31
N LEU A 70 -14.06 -2.30 -11.18
CA LEU A 70 -14.41 -3.56 -11.83
C LEU A 70 -13.24 -4.17 -12.61
N THR A 71 -12.44 -3.35 -13.28
CA THR A 71 -11.24 -3.82 -13.98
C THR A 71 -10.22 -4.42 -13.01
N ALA A 72 -10.00 -3.78 -11.86
CA ALA A 72 -9.11 -4.27 -10.83
C ALA A 72 -9.60 -5.60 -10.22
N ASP A 73 -10.88 -5.66 -9.83
CA ASP A 73 -11.50 -6.85 -9.24
C ASP A 73 -11.49 -8.04 -10.23
N LEU A 74 -11.80 -7.79 -11.51
CA LEU A 74 -11.76 -8.82 -12.56
C LEU A 74 -10.35 -9.34 -12.82
N ALA A 75 -9.34 -8.47 -12.86
CA ALA A 75 -7.96 -8.88 -13.07
C ALA A 75 -7.44 -9.74 -11.90
N TYR A 76 -7.75 -9.33 -10.66
CA TYR A 76 -7.38 -10.09 -9.47
C TYR A 76 -8.11 -11.43 -9.40
N LEU A 77 -9.44 -11.44 -9.57
CA LEU A 77 -10.24 -12.65 -9.53
C LEU A 77 -9.89 -13.62 -10.68
N GLY A 78 -9.66 -13.12 -11.90
CA GLY A 78 -9.15 -13.91 -13.01
C GLY A 78 -7.83 -14.58 -12.66
N SER A 79 -6.91 -13.85 -12.01
CA SER A 79 -5.63 -14.41 -11.57
C SER A 79 -5.78 -15.48 -10.49
N LEU A 80 -6.76 -15.34 -9.59
CA LEU A 80 -7.14 -16.38 -8.62
C LEU A 80 -7.78 -17.62 -9.28
N LEU A 81 -8.38 -17.45 -10.45
CA LEU A 81 -8.94 -18.52 -11.28
C LEU A 81 -7.91 -19.15 -12.25
N GLY A 82 -6.67 -18.67 -12.22
CA GLY A 82 -5.56 -19.21 -13.00
C GLY A 82 -5.21 -18.43 -14.27
N GLU A 83 -5.89 -17.31 -14.55
CA GLU A 83 -5.45 -16.40 -15.61
C GLU A 83 -4.06 -15.83 -15.27
N ARG A 84 -3.26 -15.58 -16.31
CA ARG A 84 -1.89 -15.05 -16.20
C ARG A 84 -1.70 -13.94 -17.23
N PRO A 85 -2.37 -12.78 -17.04
CA PRO A 85 -2.16 -11.64 -17.93
C PRO A 85 -0.70 -11.18 -17.87
N PRO A 86 -0.19 -10.51 -18.93
CA PRO A 86 1.12 -9.88 -18.89
C PRO A 86 1.27 -8.99 -17.65
N PHE A 87 2.41 -9.08 -16.98
CA PHE A 87 2.65 -8.42 -15.69
C PHE A 87 2.30 -6.91 -15.71
N ALA A 88 2.73 -6.20 -16.75
CA ALA A 88 2.45 -4.76 -16.89
C ALA A 88 0.95 -4.43 -17.04
N GLU A 89 0.16 -5.33 -17.64
CA GLU A 89 -1.28 -5.17 -17.77
C GLU A 89 -1.98 -5.45 -16.43
N TYR A 90 -1.54 -6.48 -15.72
CA TYR A 90 -2.04 -6.81 -14.39
C TYR A 90 -1.85 -5.65 -13.40
N ILE A 91 -0.63 -5.10 -13.34
CA ILE A 91 -0.32 -3.93 -12.50
C ILE A 91 -1.17 -2.73 -12.89
N ARG A 92 -1.32 -2.46 -14.20
CA ARG A 92 -2.15 -1.34 -14.64
C ARG A 92 -3.61 -1.50 -14.23
N ALA A 93 -4.14 -2.71 -14.35
CA ALA A 93 -5.52 -3.02 -14.01
C ALA A 93 -5.80 -2.87 -12.50
N THR A 94 -4.89 -3.34 -11.65
CA THR A 94 -5.08 -3.43 -10.20
C THR A 94 -4.52 -2.26 -9.41
N GLN A 95 -3.46 -1.61 -9.90
CA GLN A 95 -2.76 -0.52 -9.20
C GLN A 95 -2.95 0.85 -9.90
N GLY A 96 -3.51 0.86 -11.11
CA GLY A 96 -3.76 2.10 -11.87
C GLY A 96 -2.49 2.79 -12.37
N CYS A 97 -1.32 2.17 -12.27
CA CYS A 97 -0.03 2.71 -12.71
C CYS A 97 0.71 1.77 -13.68
N GLY A 98 1.77 2.27 -14.32
CA GLY A 98 2.63 1.43 -15.15
C GLY A 98 3.60 0.58 -14.32
N ALA A 99 4.11 -0.49 -14.91
CA ALA A 99 5.13 -1.37 -14.34
C ALA A 99 6.55 -1.04 -14.83
N ALA A 100 6.84 0.23 -15.12
CA ALA A 100 8.16 0.65 -15.63
C ALA A 100 9.24 0.71 -14.53
N GLY A 101 8.87 0.56 -13.26
CA GLY A 101 9.78 0.72 -12.13
C GLY A 101 10.24 2.16 -11.91
N TRP A 102 11.44 2.30 -11.39
CA TRP A 102 12.11 3.58 -11.12
C TRP A 102 13.39 3.67 -11.96
N SER A 103 13.87 4.89 -12.19
CA SER A 103 15.17 5.05 -12.82
C SER A 103 16.29 4.57 -11.90
N ASP A 104 17.36 4.02 -12.48
CA ASP A 104 18.56 3.62 -11.75
C ASP A 104 19.12 4.76 -10.91
N GLU A 105 19.08 5.98 -11.43
CA GLU A 105 19.47 7.20 -10.71
C GLU A 105 18.66 7.39 -9.43
N TYR A 106 17.33 7.25 -9.50
CA TYR A 106 16.48 7.42 -8.33
C TYR A 106 16.76 6.34 -7.28
N VAL A 107 16.89 5.07 -7.69
CA VAL A 107 17.19 3.97 -6.75
C VAL A 107 18.56 4.17 -6.11
N ARG A 108 19.58 4.56 -6.89
CA ARG A 108 20.92 4.88 -6.40
C ARG A 108 20.89 6.02 -5.38
N GLU A 109 20.21 7.13 -5.68
CA GLU A 109 20.07 8.26 -4.75
C GLU A 109 19.40 7.85 -3.43
N ARG A 110 18.34 7.04 -3.48
CA ARG A 110 17.69 6.54 -2.27
C ARG A 110 18.60 5.59 -1.48
N GLY A 111 19.40 4.79 -2.18
CA GLY A 111 20.43 3.96 -1.57
C GLY A 111 21.49 4.76 -0.82
N GLU A 112 22.01 5.84 -1.43
CA GLU A 112 22.94 6.74 -0.72
C GLU A 112 22.30 7.42 0.48
N LEU A 113 21.05 7.86 0.37
CA LEU A 113 20.33 8.46 1.49
C LEU A 113 20.14 7.47 2.64
N ALA A 114 19.80 6.21 2.36
CA ALA A 114 19.66 5.17 3.37
C ALA A 114 21.02 4.84 4.03
N ARG A 115 22.09 4.71 3.23
CA ARG A 115 23.46 4.50 3.73
C ARG A 115 23.93 5.65 4.62
N SER A 116 23.72 6.89 4.20
CA SER A 116 24.06 8.06 5.01
C SER A 116 23.28 8.08 6.32
N ALA A 117 21.97 7.80 6.29
CA ALA A 117 21.14 7.80 7.49
C ALA A 117 21.54 6.70 8.50
N LEU A 118 22.02 5.56 8.01
CA LEU A 118 22.61 4.51 8.86
C LEU A 118 23.94 4.95 9.47
N ALA A 119 24.82 5.56 8.67
CA ALA A 119 26.10 6.07 9.15
C ALA A 119 25.92 7.16 10.23
N ASP A 120 24.91 8.03 10.09
CA ASP A 120 24.59 9.08 11.07
C ASP A 120 24.19 8.52 12.44
N VAL A 121 23.74 7.26 12.50
CA VAL A 121 23.42 6.55 13.75
C VAL A 121 24.46 5.48 14.10
N GLY A 122 25.61 5.49 13.44
CA GLY A 122 26.75 4.63 13.75
C GLY A 122 26.68 3.21 13.18
N ILE A 123 25.82 2.95 12.18
CA ILE A 123 25.65 1.63 11.56
C ILE A 123 26.32 1.58 10.19
N GLY A 124 27.15 0.56 9.97
CA GLY A 124 27.82 0.32 8.69
C GLY A 124 26.91 -0.33 7.63
N TRP A 125 27.30 -0.25 6.35
CA TRP A 125 26.63 -0.94 5.24
C TRP A 125 27.37 -2.24 4.88
N GLY A 126 26.84 -3.39 5.31
CA GLY A 126 27.46 -4.70 5.12
C GLY A 126 26.58 -5.85 5.60
N PRO A 127 27.11 -7.08 5.69
CA PRO A 127 26.34 -8.27 6.03
C PRO A 127 25.63 -8.22 7.41
N ASN A 128 26.11 -7.39 8.33
CA ASN A 128 25.57 -7.27 9.69
C ASN A 128 24.60 -6.08 9.86
N THR A 129 24.37 -5.25 8.83
CA THR A 129 23.61 -3.99 8.96
C THR A 129 22.25 -4.18 9.62
N ASP A 130 21.42 -5.15 9.19
CA ASP A 130 20.09 -5.34 9.78
C ASP A 130 20.18 -5.76 11.25
N LYS A 131 21.12 -6.65 11.60
CA LYS A 131 21.33 -7.10 12.97
C LYS A 131 21.79 -5.96 13.89
N GLU A 132 22.80 -5.21 13.46
CA GLU A 132 23.34 -4.08 14.22
C GLU A 132 22.29 -2.98 14.39
N PHE A 133 21.54 -2.70 13.33
CA PHE A 133 20.50 -1.67 13.38
C PHE A 133 19.34 -2.10 14.28
N ARG A 134 18.83 -3.33 14.17
CA ARG A 134 17.79 -3.84 15.07
C ARG A 134 18.21 -3.83 16.54
N ALA A 135 19.50 -4.07 16.83
CA ALA A 135 20.02 -3.96 18.19
C ALA A 135 20.00 -2.50 18.69
N LEU A 136 20.34 -1.54 17.83
CA LEU A 136 20.28 -0.11 18.14
C LEU A 136 18.84 0.40 18.34
N GLU A 137 17.87 -0.15 17.61
CA GLU A 137 16.46 0.22 17.70
C GLU A 137 15.74 -0.20 18.99
N GLY A 138 16.42 -0.94 19.88
CA GLY A 138 15.87 -1.42 21.13
C GLY A 138 15.16 -2.77 20.97
N HIS A 139 15.49 -3.68 21.89
CA HIS A 139 14.84 -4.99 21.95
C HIS A 139 13.45 -4.87 22.59
N MET A 140 12.46 -5.53 21.99
CA MET A 140 11.11 -5.62 22.52
C MET A 140 10.69 -7.08 22.58
N LYS A 141 10.06 -7.48 23.69
CA LYS A 141 9.42 -8.79 23.75
C LYS A 141 8.15 -8.75 22.91
N THR A 142 7.92 -9.80 22.13
CA THR A 142 6.75 -9.87 21.23
C THR A 142 5.42 -9.65 21.95
N ALA A 143 5.30 -10.10 23.21
CA ALA A 143 4.10 -9.90 24.03
C ALA A 143 3.83 -8.42 24.40
N ASP A 144 4.86 -7.56 24.39
CA ASP A 144 4.76 -6.14 24.73
C ASP A 144 4.39 -5.28 23.49
N ALA A 145 4.44 -5.87 22.29
CA ALA A 145 4.19 -5.15 21.04
C ALA A 145 2.80 -4.49 20.94
N PRO A 146 1.67 -5.12 21.35
CA PRO A 146 0.36 -4.48 21.32
C PRO A 146 0.32 -3.16 22.10
N ASP A 147 0.89 -3.15 23.31
CA ASP A 147 0.88 -1.97 24.18
C ASP A 147 1.84 -0.89 23.67
N ALA A 148 3.00 -1.28 23.16
CA ALA A 148 3.94 -0.34 22.54
C ALA A 148 3.34 0.34 21.29
N ILE A 149 2.63 -0.42 20.44
CA ILE A 149 1.94 0.11 19.26
C ILE A 149 0.83 1.07 19.68
N ARG A 150 0.02 0.72 20.70
CA ARG A 150 -1.03 1.60 21.22
C ARG A 150 -0.46 2.91 21.76
N ALA A 151 0.57 2.83 22.61
CA ALA A 151 1.23 4.01 23.16
C ALA A 151 1.84 4.90 22.06
N ALA A 152 2.43 4.30 21.03
CA ALA A 152 2.95 5.05 19.89
C ALA A 152 1.83 5.71 19.07
N ALA A 153 0.70 5.03 18.84
CA ALA A 153 -0.45 5.60 18.16
C ALA A 153 -0.98 6.82 18.94
N ASP A 154 -1.20 6.68 20.26
CA ASP A 154 -1.65 7.78 21.13
C ASP A 154 -0.69 8.98 21.08
N THR A 155 0.62 8.71 21.04
CA THR A 155 1.66 9.74 20.96
C THR A 155 1.56 10.55 19.67
N TYR A 156 1.35 9.88 18.54
CA TYR A 156 1.40 10.52 17.22
C TYR A 156 0.04 10.98 16.68
N GLU A 157 -1.08 10.49 17.22
CA GLU A 157 -2.43 10.72 16.67
C GLU A 157 -2.72 12.22 16.47
N LYS A 158 -2.45 13.05 17.48
CA LYS A 158 -2.68 14.50 17.40
C LYS A 158 -1.88 15.17 16.29
N ALA A 159 -0.64 14.72 16.06
CA ALA A 159 0.20 15.25 14.99
C ALA A 159 -0.31 14.82 13.62
N VAL A 160 -0.73 13.55 13.49
CA VAL A 160 -1.33 13.02 12.25
C VAL A 160 -2.63 13.75 11.93
N ARG A 161 -3.58 13.84 12.86
CA ARG A 161 -4.85 14.55 12.66
C ARG A 161 -4.64 16.01 12.26
N ARG A 162 -3.69 16.71 12.88
CA ARG A 162 -3.34 18.07 12.46
C ARG A 162 -2.80 18.11 11.04
N ALA A 163 -1.93 17.17 10.68
CA ALA A 163 -1.32 17.14 9.36
C ALA A 163 -2.33 16.79 8.27
N THR A 164 -3.34 15.98 8.57
CA THR A 164 -4.32 15.46 7.62
C THR A 164 -5.67 16.16 7.68
N GLY A 165 -5.92 16.98 8.69
CA GLY A 165 -7.22 17.63 8.91
C GLY A 165 -8.35 16.68 9.30
N SER A 166 -8.06 15.43 9.66
CA SER A 166 -9.10 14.46 10.03
C SER A 166 -9.60 14.66 11.46
N ASP A 167 -10.91 14.81 11.59
CA ASP A 167 -11.68 14.81 12.84
C ASP A 167 -12.52 13.54 13.02
N ALA A 168 -12.34 12.54 12.14
CA ALA A 168 -13.16 11.35 12.13
C ALA A 168 -13.04 10.53 13.43
N PRO A 169 -14.14 9.95 13.92
CA PRO A 169 -14.10 9.02 15.05
C PRO A 169 -13.24 7.81 14.67
N PHE A 170 -12.46 7.32 15.62
CA PHE A 170 -11.47 6.26 15.41
C PHE A 170 -11.38 5.41 16.67
N ASN A 171 -11.79 4.14 16.56
CA ASN A 171 -11.73 3.17 17.65
C ASN A 171 -10.76 2.07 17.28
N LEU A 172 -9.68 1.89 18.04
CA LEU A 172 -8.68 0.86 17.78
C LEU A 172 -8.84 -0.32 18.74
N THR A 173 -9.02 -1.51 18.18
CA THR A 173 -8.82 -2.77 18.89
C THR A 173 -7.52 -3.43 18.41
N ILE A 174 -6.66 -3.83 19.34
CA ILE A 174 -5.47 -4.64 19.02
C ILE A 174 -5.66 -6.03 19.65
N GLU A 175 -5.68 -7.05 18.81
CA GLU A 175 -5.82 -8.45 19.19
C GLU A 175 -4.51 -9.19 18.91
N THR A 176 -4.24 -10.19 19.74
CA THR A 176 -3.13 -11.12 19.52
C THR A 176 -3.66 -12.47 19.06
N ALA A 177 -2.98 -13.06 18.09
CA ALA A 177 -3.19 -14.43 17.66
C ALA A 177 -1.92 -15.25 17.87
N ASP A 178 -2.08 -16.53 18.14
CA ASP A 178 -1.01 -17.51 18.21
C ASP A 178 -1.35 -18.67 17.26
N VAL A 179 -1.20 -18.41 15.96
CA VAL A 179 -1.63 -19.33 14.90
C VAL A 179 -0.48 -19.66 13.96
N ASP A 180 -0.45 -20.91 13.51
CA ASP A 180 0.48 -21.34 12.48
C ASP A 180 0.00 -20.88 11.10
N ALA A 181 0.20 -19.58 10.83
CA ALA A 181 -0.14 -18.93 9.59
C ALA A 181 1.02 -18.03 9.14
N TYR A 182 1.12 -17.80 7.83
CA TYR A 182 2.22 -17.05 7.24
C TYR A 182 2.23 -15.55 7.57
N TRP A 183 1.09 -14.99 7.97
CA TRP A 183 0.95 -13.56 8.23
C TRP A 183 1.47 -13.19 9.63
N ALA A 184 2.16 -12.05 9.72
CA ALA A 184 2.64 -11.48 10.99
C ALA A 184 1.63 -10.52 11.62
N TYR A 185 0.90 -9.79 10.78
CA TYR A 185 -0.14 -8.88 11.22
C TYR A 185 -1.21 -8.75 10.14
N TRP A 186 -2.39 -8.29 10.54
CA TRP A 186 -3.49 -7.97 9.65
C TRP A 186 -4.28 -6.81 10.23
N LEU A 187 -4.44 -5.73 9.45
CA LEU A 187 -5.32 -4.62 9.80
C LEU A 187 -6.59 -4.72 8.96
N ASP A 188 -7.74 -4.75 9.62
CA ASP A 188 -9.04 -4.64 8.98
C ASP A 188 -9.93 -3.63 9.73
N GLY A 189 -11.05 -3.24 9.13
CA GLY A 189 -11.96 -2.32 9.81
C GLY A 189 -13.31 -2.13 9.11
N VAL A 190 -14.22 -1.56 9.89
CA VAL A 190 -15.60 -1.28 9.47
C VAL A 190 -16.02 0.04 10.09
N GLY A 191 -16.39 1.03 9.26
CA GLY A 191 -16.80 2.34 9.78
C GLY A 191 -15.68 3.03 10.55
N ALA A 192 -15.94 3.38 11.81
CA ALA A 192 -14.96 3.99 12.73
C ALA A 192 -14.12 2.94 13.48
N ASP A 193 -14.48 1.67 13.39
CA ASP A 193 -13.88 0.59 14.17
C ASP A 193 -12.76 -0.05 13.36
N VAL A 194 -11.55 0.03 13.90
CA VAL A 194 -10.32 -0.50 13.32
C VAL A 194 -9.81 -1.61 14.21
N ARG A 195 -9.45 -2.73 13.59
CA ARG A 195 -8.90 -3.88 14.27
C ARG A 195 -7.55 -4.26 13.69
N LEU A 196 -6.55 -4.30 14.56
CA LEU A 196 -5.23 -4.83 14.28
C LEU A 196 -5.09 -6.21 14.94
N ARG A 197 -4.75 -7.23 14.17
CA ARG A 197 -4.39 -8.55 14.67
C ARG A 197 -2.89 -8.77 14.52
N LEU A 198 -2.23 -9.20 15.59
CA LEU A 198 -0.80 -9.53 15.60
C LEU A 198 -0.60 -11.03 15.82
N ASN A 199 0.00 -11.73 14.87
CA ASN A 199 0.37 -13.13 15.03
C ASN A 199 1.72 -13.22 15.76
N LEU A 200 1.69 -13.53 17.05
CA LEU A 200 2.88 -13.51 17.90
C LEU A 200 3.92 -14.59 17.52
N ARG A 201 3.57 -15.59 16.70
CA ARG A 201 4.54 -16.56 16.15
C ARG A 201 5.46 -15.95 15.11
N GLN A 202 4.95 -14.99 14.36
CA GLN A 202 5.62 -14.42 13.18
C GLN A 202 6.05 -12.96 13.41
N ALA A 203 5.32 -12.23 14.25
CA ALA A 203 5.57 -10.83 14.54
C ALA A 203 6.84 -10.66 15.38
N THR A 204 7.73 -9.80 14.90
CA THR A 204 8.92 -9.35 15.65
C THR A 204 9.03 -7.85 15.53
N PHE A 205 9.17 -7.17 16.66
CA PHE A 205 9.27 -5.72 16.73
C PHE A 205 10.52 -5.29 17.49
N THR A 206 11.07 -4.15 17.10
CA THR A 206 11.94 -3.29 17.92
C THR A 206 11.11 -2.12 18.44
N GLU A 207 11.64 -1.32 19.37
CA GLU A 207 10.93 -0.12 19.84
C GLU A 207 10.65 0.86 18.71
N VAL A 208 11.63 1.05 17.81
CA VAL A 208 11.48 1.90 16.61
C VAL A 208 10.46 1.29 15.64
N ALA A 209 10.50 -0.02 15.40
CA ALA A 209 9.54 -0.67 14.51
C ALA A 209 8.10 -0.56 15.03
N ALA A 210 7.86 -0.63 16.35
CA ALA A 210 6.53 -0.41 16.90
C ALA A 210 6.01 1.02 16.62
N ARG A 211 6.88 2.04 16.70
CA ARG A 211 6.52 3.42 16.34
C ARG A 211 6.21 3.57 14.85
N GLN A 212 7.07 3.00 13.99
CA GLN A 212 6.84 2.98 12.55
C GLN A 212 5.52 2.29 12.20
N PHE A 213 5.25 1.15 12.83
CA PHE A 213 4.06 0.35 12.61
C PHE A 213 2.79 1.08 13.07
N ALA A 214 2.82 1.74 14.22
CA ALA A 214 1.71 2.58 14.67
C ALA A 214 1.42 3.72 13.67
N LEU A 215 2.45 4.34 13.11
CA LEU A 215 2.27 5.37 12.08
C LEU A 215 1.76 4.79 10.76
N HIS A 216 2.28 3.65 10.30
CA HIS A 216 1.91 3.06 9.02
C HIS A 216 0.53 2.40 9.06
N GLU A 217 0.34 1.42 9.94
CA GLU A 217 -0.87 0.59 9.96
C GLU A 217 -2.02 1.28 10.69
N VAL A 218 -1.77 1.77 11.90
CA VAL A 218 -2.84 2.29 12.76
C VAL A 218 -3.28 3.68 12.31
N LEU A 219 -2.35 4.63 12.23
CA LEU A 219 -2.66 6.02 11.88
C LEU A 219 -2.61 6.29 10.37
N GLY A 220 -1.91 5.46 9.60
CA GLY A 220 -1.82 5.57 8.14
C GLY A 220 -3.04 4.94 7.48
N HIS A 221 -3.29 3.65 7.75
CA HIS A 221 -4.42 2.93 7.15
C HIS A 221 -5.69 3.00 7.99
N GLY A 222 -5.60 2.75 9.30
CA GLY A 222 -6.77 2.73 10.19
C GLY A 222 -7.51 4.07 10.25
N LEU A 223 -6.80 5.15 10.63
CA LEU A 223 -7.40 6.49 10.66
C LEU A 223 -7.85 6.96 9.27
N GLN A 224 -7.18 6.54 8.20
CA GLN A 224 -7.62 6.81 6.83
C GLN A 224 -8.94 6.13 6.50
N GLY A 225 -9.06 4.84 6.79
CA GLY A 225 -10.31 4.08 6.62
C GLY A 225 -11.45 4.73 7.41
N ALA A 226 -11.22 5.08 8.67
CA ALA A 226 -12.20 5.77 9.51
C ALA A 226 -12.60 7.17 8.96
N SER A 227 -11.65 7.91 8.40
CA SER A 227 -11.90 9.20 7.75
C SER A 227 -12.77 9.05 6.50
N TRP A 228 -12.50 8.02 5.69
CA TRP A 228 -13.31 7.71 4.52
C TRP A 228 -14.71 7.24 4.91
N SER A 229 -14.83 6.48 5.99
CA SER A 229 -16.12 6.08 6.55
C SER A 229 -16.96 7.26 6.98
N ALA A 230 -16.38 8.18 7.74
CA ALA A 230 -17.07 9.40 8.20
C ALA A 230 -17.61 10.20 7.00
N ARG A 231 -16.82 10.31 5.93
CA ARG A 231 -17.26 10.94 4.68
C ARG A 231 -18.36 10.16 3.98
N CYS A 232 -18.23 8.85 3.84
CA CYS A 232 -19.25 8.00 3.21
C CYS A 232 -20.59 8.00 3.97
N ALA A 233 -20.56 8.26 5.28
CA ALA A 233 -21.76 8.44 6.09
C ALA A 233 -22.41 9.82 5.89
N ALA A 234 -21.61 10.86 5.62
CA ALA A 234 -22.09 12.23 5.43
C ALA A 234 -22.50 12.55 3.97
N GLU A 235 -21.90 11.88 3.00
CA GLU A 235 -22.02 12.18 1.57
C GLU A 235 -22.30 10.93 0.74
N ASP A 236 -23.12 11.09 -0.30
CA ASP A 236 -23.28 10.06 -1.33
C ASP A 236 -22.15 10.16 -2.37
N VAL A 237 -21.07 9.41 -2.13
CA VAL A 237 -19.82 9.51 -2.90
C VAL A 237 -19.83 8.72 -4.22
N PRO A 238 -19.27 9.21 -5.34
CA PRO A 238 -19.37 8.52 -6.64
C PRO A 238 -18.46 7.29 -6.82
N TRP A 239 -17.65 6.91 -5.83
CA TRP A 239 -16.72 5.78 -5.88
C TRP A 239 -17.17 4.60 -4.99
N VAL A 240 -16.56 3.44 -5.19
CA VAL A 240 -16.82 2.22 -4.39
C VAL A 240 -16.25 2.39 -2.98
N ARG A 241 -17.08 2.11 -1.97
CA ARG A 241 -16.80 2.40 -0.54
C ARG A 241 -16.16 1.22 0.21
N LEU A 242 -15.58 0.29 -0.55
CA LEU A 242 -14.90 -0.90 -0.03
C LEU A 242 -13.43 -0.81 -0.41
N MET A 243 -12.54 -1.01 0.54
CA MET A 243 -11.09 -1.01 0.30
C MET A 243 -10.58 -2.45 0.14
N SER A 244 -9.64 -2.63 -0.79
CA SER A 244 -9.04 -3.93 -1.09
C SER A 244 -7.60 -3.72 -1.57
N VAL A 245 -6.69 -4.61 -1.16
CA VAL A 245 -5.27 -4.61 -1.56
C VAL A 245 -5.03 -4.64 -3.08
N HIS A 246 -6.00 -5.09 -3.85
CA HIS A 246 -5.93 -5.26 -5.30
C HIS A 246 -6.65 -4.16 -6.10
N ALA A 247 -6.97 -3.04 -5.46
CA ALA A 247 -7.63 -1.92 -6.11
C ALA A 247 -6.71 -0.69 -6.24
N ASN A 248 -7.02 0.18 -7.20
CA ASN A 248 -6.11 1.23 -7.65
C ASN A 248 -5.73 2.25 -6.57
N GLN A 249 -6.54 2.37 -5.51
CA GLN A 249 -6.21 3.21 -4.37
C GLN A 249 -4.99 2.71 -3.59
N GLN A 250 -4.60 1.44 -3.70
CA GLN A 250 -3.51 0.83 -2.93
C GLN A 250 -2.19 1.60 -3.06
N VAL A 251 -1.85 2.08 -4.26
CA VAL A 251 -0.64 2.89 -4.48
C VAL A 251 -0.65 4.20 -3.68
N LEU A 252 -1.83 4.80 -3.52
CA LEU A 252 -2.00 6.00 -2.73
C LEU A 252 -1.94 5.68 -1.23
N LEU A 253 -2.61 4.60 -0.81
CA LEU A 253 -2.72 4.16 0.57
C LEU A 253 -1.35 3.84 1.19
N GLU A 254 -0.61 2.85 0.67
CA GLU A 254 0.70 2.56 1.29
C GLU A 254 1.70 3.69 1.04
N GLY A 255 1.57 4.41 -0.07
CA GLY A 255 2.45 5.55 -0.35
C GLY A 255 2.33 6.64 0.72
N LEU A 256 1.11 6.90 1.19
CA LEU A 256 0.86 7.81 2.30
C LEU A 256 1.34 7.21 3.63
N ALA A 257 0.93 5.98 3.95
CA ALA A 257 1.25 5.31 5.21
C ALA A 257 2.77 5.22 5.43
N GLN A 258 3.53 4.83 4.39
CA GLN A 258 4.98 4.79 4.43
C GLN A 258 5.57 6.17 4.69
N ALA A 259 5.07 7.20 4.01
CA ALA A 259 5.64 8.56 4.07
C ALA A 259 5.25 9.31 5.35
N LEU A 260 4.19 8.89 6.05
CA LEU A 260 3.62 9.58 7.20
C LEU A 260 4.66 9.91 8.29
N PRO A 261 5.55 8.98 8.71
CA PRO A 261 6.60 9.29 9.69
C PRO A 261 7.45 10.51 9.32
N LEU A 262 7.78 10.70 8.03
CA LEU A 262 8.61 11.82 7.60
C LEU A 262 7.97 13.19 7.87
N PHE A 263 6.65 13.24 7.98
CA PHE A 263 5.93 14.47 8.21
C PHE A 263 5.68 14.73 9.69
N VAL A 264 5.37 13.70 10.47
CA VAL A 264 4.88 13.86 11.85
C VAL A 264 5.89 13.52 12.93
N ALA A 265 6.98 12.81 12.58
CA ALA A 265 8.03 12.37 13.50
C ALA A 265 9.42 12.69 12.94
N SER A 266 9.58 13.85 12.29
CA SER A 266 10.81 14.23 11.59
C SER A 266 12.02 14.43 12.51
N ASP A 267 11.79 14.55 13.81
CA ASP A 267 12.78 14.69 14.89
C ASP A 267 13.23 13.34 15.48
N ASP A 268 12.51 12.23 15.24
CA ASP A 268 12.93 10.89 15.64
C ASP A 268 13.96 10.33 14.64
N GLN A 269 15.25 10.57 14.91
CA GLN A 269 16.34 10.19 14.02
C GLN A 269 16.35 8.69 13.69
N LEU A 270 16.13 7.81 14.67
CA LEU A 270 16.15 6.36 14.45
C LEU A 270 14.98 5.91 13.58
N LEU A 271 13.78 6.44 13.84
CA LEU A 271 12.61 6.17 13.00
C LEU A 271 12.82 6.67 11.57
N MET A 272 13.40 7.87 11.39
CA MET A 272 13.71 8.38 10.04
C MET A 272 14.72 7.52 9.31
N THR A 273 15.73 6.99 10.01
CA THR A 273 16.70 6.05 9.44
C THR A 273 16.02 4.75 9.00
N ARG A 274 15.17 4.15 9.85
CA ARG A 274 14.40 2.95 9.51
C ARG A 274 13.50 3.16 8.31
N VAL A 275 12.74 4.24 8.29
CA VAL A 275 11.84 4.58 7.19
C VAL A 275 12.58 4.76 5.87
N ARG A 276 13.76 5.38 5.87
CA ARG A 276 14.60 5.52 4.67
C ARG A 276 15.19 4.18 4.21
N LEU A 277 15.63 3.34 5.15
CA LEU A 277 16.14 2.01 4.86
C LEU A 277 15.05 1.12 4.24
N ASP A 278 13.87 1.11 4.82
CA ASP A 278 12.72 0.34 4.34
C ASP A 278 12.29 0.83 2.96
N HIS A 279 12.24 2.14 2.73
CA HIS A 279 11.96 2.69 1.40
C HIS A 279 12.95 2.19 0.35
N TYR A 280 14.26 2.25 0.64
CA TYR A 280 15.27 1.74 -0.28
C TYR A 280 15.15 0.22 -0.52
N THR A 281 14.98 -0.57 0.54
CA THR A 281 14.85 -2.03 0.39
C THR A 281 13.59 -2.44 -0.37
N GLN A 282 12.49 -1.68 -0.24
CA GLN A 282 11.28 -1.88 -1.06
C GLN A 282 11.52 -1.53 -2.54
N LEU A 283 12.33 -0.51 -2.85
CA LEU A 283 12.74 -0.25 -4.25
C LEU A 283 13.50 -1.43 -4.84
N VAL A 284 14.46 -1.99 -4.10
CA VAL A 284 15.23 -3.17 -4.55
C VAL A 284 14.33 -4.38 -4.72
N ARG A 285 13.36 -4.62 -3.81
CA ARG A 285 12.34 -5.66 -3.98
C ARG A 285 11.52 -5.45 -5.25
N GLY A 286 11.17 -4.21 -5.56
CA GLY A 286 10.50 -3.85 -6.81
C GLY A 286 11.36 -4.10 -8.06
N GLU A 287 12.66 -3.79 -8.02
CA GLU A 287 13.60 -4.15 -9.09
C GLU A 287 13.65 -5.68 -9.31
N LEU A 288 13.72 -6.49 -8.25
CA LEU A 288 13.69 -7.96 -8.33
C LEU A 288 12.37 -8.47 -8.93
N HIS A 289 11.25 -7.88 -8.51
CA HIS A 289 9.94 -8.24 -9.03
C HIS A 289 9.81 -8.00 -10.53
N LEU A 290 10.33 -6.86 -10.99
CA LEU A 290 10.36 -6.52 -12.41
C LEU A 290 11.30 -7.43 -13.19
N ALA A 291 12.50 -7.68 -12.66
CA ALA A 291 13.50 -8.53 -13.31
C ALA A 291 12.96 -9.96 -13.54
N ILE A 292 12.37 -10.59 -12.52
CA ILE A 292 11.86 -11.97 -12.66
C ILE A 292 10.68 -12.04 -13.64
N ASN A 293 9.77 -11.06 -13.60
CA ASN A 293 8.60 -11.02 -14.49
C ASN A 293 8.91 -10.56 -15.92
N THR A 294 10.13 -10.07 -16.18
CA THR A 294 10.64 -9.72 -17.51
C THR A 294 11.66 -10.73 -18.06
N GLY A 295 11.86 -11.85 -17.34
CA GLY A 295 12.65 -12.99 -17.83
C GLY A 295 14.12 -13.00 -17.42
N SER A 296 14.54 -12.18 -16.45
CA SER A 296 15.87 -12.34 -15.84
C SER A 296 16.00 -13.70 -15.15
N SER A 297 17.21 -14.27 -15.16
CA SER A 297 17.48 -15.52 -14.47
C SER A 297 17.51 -15.33 -12.95
N ILE A 298 17.32 -16.43 -12.21
CA ILE A 298 17.44 -16.44 -10.74
C ILE A 298 18.84 -15.97 -10.33
N ASP A 299 19.91 -16.44 -10.98
CA ASP A 299 21.29 -16.04 -10.69
C ASP A 299 21.52 -14.53 -10.85
N GLN A 300 20.92 -13.92 -11.88
CA GLN A 300 20.97 -12.47 -12.09
C GLN A 300 20.24 -11.73 -10.96
N CYS A 301 19.05 -12.19 -10.58
CA CYS A 301 18.28 -11.59 -9.49
C CYS A 301 18.99 -11.71 -8.14
N VAL A 302 19.56 -12.88 -7.83
CA VAL A 302 20.31 -13.12 -6.58
C VAL A 302 21.56 -12.23 -6.52
N ARG A 303 22.29 -12.10 -7.63
CA ARG A 303 23.45 -11.21 -7.70
C ARG A 303 23.06 -9.75 -7.44
N HIS A 304 22.02 -9.27 -8.13
CA HIS A 304 21.48 -7.92 -7.93
C HIS A 304 21.06 -7.67 -6.48
N ALA A 305 20.36 -8.62 -5.87
CA ALA A 305 19.93 -8.55 -4.48
C ALA A 305 21.12 -8.39 -3.52
N ARG A 306 22.16 -9.23 -3.66
CA ARG A 306 23.36 -9.21 -2.80
C ARG A 306 24.20 -7.95 -2.98
N GLU A 307 24.31 -7.44 -4.22
CA GLU A 307 24.99 -6.18 -4.51
C GLU A 307 24.28 -4.99 -3.88
N ARG A 308 22.94 -4.97 -3.96
CA ARG A 308 22.12 -3.85 -3.49
C ARG A 308 21.88 -3.87 -2.00
N VAL A 309 21.76 -5.04 -1.37
CA VAL A 309 21.39 -5.23 0.05
C VAL A 309 22.19 -6.41 0.64
N PRO A 310 23.42 -6.17 1.14
CA PRO A 310 24.37 -7.23 1.48
C PRO A 310 24.03 -8.04 2.73
N TYR A 311 23.02 -7.63 3.49
CA TYR A 311 22.53 -8.30 4.69
C TYR A 311 21.28 -9.15 4.45
N TRP A 312 20.76 -9.21 3.22
CA TRP A 312 19.71 -10.16 2.90
C TRP A 312 20.26 -11.59 2.85
N THR A 313 19.55 -12.51 3.49
CA THR A 313 19.89 -13.93 3.47
C THR A 313 19.37 -14.61 2.20
N ASP A 314 19.92 -15.78 1.88
CA ASP A 314 19.45 -16.58 0.74
C ASP A 314 17.98 -16.98 0.89
N ALA A 315 17.52 -17.25 2.12
CA ALA A 315 16.12 -17.50 2.41
C ALA A 315 15.24 -16.28 2.06
N GLN A 316 15.62 -15.09 2.53
CA GLN A 316 14.88 -13.86 2.22
C GLN A 316 14.84 -13.58 0.71
N ILE A 317 15.97 -13.73 0.00
CA ILE A 317 16.04 -13.53 -1.45
C ILE A 317 15.17 -14.57 -2.16
N SER A 318 15.19 -15.83 -1.73
CA SER A 318 14.35 -16.89 -2.27
C SER A 318 12.87 -16.60 -2.09
N ASP A 319 12.44 -16.22 -0.89
CA ASP A 319 11.05 -15.85 -0.59
C ASP A 319 10.60 -14.67 -1.47
N PHE A 320 11.48 -13.67 -1.61
CA PHE A 320 11.26 -12.52 -2.47
C PHE A 320 11.07 -12.84 -3.95
N LEU A 321 11.64 -13.93 -4.45
CA LEU A 321 11.48 -14.37 -5.83
C LEU A 321 10.26 -15.30 -5.97
N THR A 322 10.04 -16.20 -5.01
CA THR A 322 8.91 -17.16 -4.99
C THR A 322 7.56 -16.47 -4.89
N ASP A 323 7.38 -15.60 -3.90
CA ASP A 323 6.12 -14.89 -3.67
C ASP A 323 5.73 -14.02 -4.87
N ARG A 324 6.74 -13.57 -5.61
CA ARG A 324 6.63 -12.55 -6.64
C ARG A 324 6.56 -13.08 -8.06
N GLY A 325 6.82 -14.37 -8.25
CA GLY A 325 6.68 -15.05 -9.54
C GLY A 325 5.32 -15.73 -9.73
N SER A 326 4.58 -16.02 -8.65
CA SER A 326 3.43 -16.94 -8.71
C SER A 326 2.16 -16.52 -7.96
N ASN A 327 2.25 -15.57 -7.01
CA ASN A 327 1.12 -15.17 -6.19
C ASN A 327 0.56 -13.80 -6.64
N PRO A 328 -0.74 -13.71 -7.01
CA PRO A 328 -1.33 -12.46 -7.50
C PRO A 328 -1.42 -11.35 -6.44
N GLN A 329 -1.40 -11.66 -5.15
CA GLN A 329 -1.51 -10.67 -4.08
C GLN A 329 -0.16 -9.96 -3.77
N PRO A 330 0.97 -10.68 -3.55
CA PRO A 330 2.30 -10.07 -3.40
C PRO A 330 2.81 -9.35 -4.65
N ALA A 331 2.27 -9.65 -5.84
CA ALA A 331 2.58 -8.91 -7.07
C ALA A 331 2.19 -7.42 -7.01
N LEU A 332 1.32 -7.04 -6.08
CA LEU A 332 0.75 -5.70 -5.98
C LEU A 332 1.54 -4.77 -5.06
N LEU A 333 2.22 -5.33 -4.05
CA LEU A 333 2.87 -4.59 -2.97
C LEU A 333 4.12 -3.75 -3.35
N PRO A 334 5.03 -4.20 -4.25
CA PRO A 334 6.31 -3.50 -4.42
C PRO A 334 6.18 -2.19 -5.20
N LEU A 335 5.11 -1.99 -5.97
CA LEU A 335 4.94 -0.81 -6.85
C LEU A 335 4.19 0.35 -6.20
N VAL A 336 4.08 0.37 -4.87
CA VAL A 336 3.36 1.45 -4.14
C VAL A 336 4.22 2.72 -3.93
N LEU A 337 5.51 2.66 -4.25
CA LEU A 337 6.44 3.79 -4.07
C LEU A 337 6.28 5.00 -5.03
N PRO A 338 5.47 5.01 -6.11
CA PRO A 338 5.10 6.22 -6.81
C PRO A 338 4.38 7.24 -5.92
N GLY A 339 3.60 6.77 -4.94
CA GLY A 339 2.97 7.63 -3.93
C GLY A 339 4.03 8.43 -3.17
N TRP A 340 5.03 7.74 -2.63
CA TRP A 340 6.17 8.34 -1.93
C TRP A 340 6.87 9.44 -2.72
N ARG A 341 7.22 9.17 -3.99
CA ARG A 341 7.92 10.14 -4.85
C ARG A 341 7.09 11.41 -5.06
N ARG A 342 5.77 11.27 -5.26
CA ARG A 342 4.87 12.42 -5.41
C ARG A 342 4.75 13.24 -4.13
N LEU A 343 4.77 12.59 -2.96
CA LEU A 343 4.61 13.23 -1.66
C LEU A 343 5.89 13.93 -1.17
N VAL A 344 7.05 13.32 -1.35
CA VAL A 344 8.30 13.73 -0.69
C VAL A 344 9.21 14.62 -1.57
N HIS A 345 9.15 14.48 -2.90
CA HIS A 345 10.15 15.08 -3.81
C HIS A 345 9.67 16.27 -4.65
N GLN A 346 8.63 17.00 -4.24
CA GLN A 346 8.34 18.30 -4.86
C GLN A 346 9.21 19.42 -4.25
N PRO A 347 10.29 19.89 -4.92
CA PRO A 347 11.34 20.69 -4.29
C PRO A 347 10.95 22.14 -3.99
N ARG A 348 9.82 22.62 -4.53
CA ARG A 348 9.37 24.03 -4.40
C ARG A 348 8.19 24.24 -3.44
N GLN A 349 7.70 23.22 -2.75
CA GLN A 349 6.47 23.35 -1.94
C GLN A 349 6.51 22.64 -0.57
N ARG A 350 7.67 22.50 0.10
CA ARG A 350 7.74 21.71 1.35
C ARG A 350 6.77 22.11 2.48
N ARG A 351 6.36 23.39 2.59
CA ARG A 351 5.29 23.81 3.51
C ARG A 351 3.91 23.80 2.85
N ALA A 352 3.73 24.51 1.74
CA ALA A 352 2.43 24.65 1.08
C ALA A 352 1.85 23.33 0.52
N ALA A 353 2.69 22.36 0.13
CA ALA A 353 2.26 21.03 -0.27
C ALA A 353 1.97 20.14 0.94
N ARG A 354 2.70 20.26 2.05
CA ARG A 354 2.37 19.55 3.30
C ARG A 354 0.96 19.93 3.79
N ASP A 355 0.63 21.22 3.75
CA ASP A 355 -0.66 21.74 4.21
C ASP A 355 -1.82 21.46 3.23
N ARG A 356 -1.55 20.97 2.00
CA ARG A 356 -2.57 20.69 0.98
C ARG A 356 -2.71 19.21 0.61
N ILE A 357 -1.61 18.47 0.59
CA ILE A 357 -1.58 17.10 0.12
C ILE A 357 -2.09 16.14 1.18
N LEU A 358 -1.65 16.27 2.43
CA LEU A 358 -2.07 15.37 3.50
C LEU A 358 -3.59 15.46 3.76
N PRO A 359 -4.23 16.65 3.76
CA PRO A 359 -5.68 16.74 3.78
C PRO A 359 -6.36 16.17 2.54
N ALA A 360 -5.82 16.40 1.34
CA ALA A 360 -6.42 15.90 0.11
C ALA A 360 -6.41 14.36 -0.03
N VAL A 361 -5.50 13.66 0.67
CA VAL A 361 -5.37 12.19 0.57
C VAL A 361 -6.21 11.45 1.62
N LEU A 362 -6.47 12.05 2.80
CA LEU A 362 -7.44 11.51 3.77
C LEU A 362 -8.89 11.96 3.52
N LEU A 363 -9.12 13.01 2.72
CA LEU A 363 -10.45 13.53 2.40
C LEU A 363 -10.85 13.34 0.92
N PRO A 364 -10.50 12.26 0.21
CA PRO A 364 -10.34 12.38 -1.23
C PRO A 364 -11.70 12.36 -1.95
N GLU A 365 -11.91 13.30 -2.88
CA GLU A 365 -12.23 12.80 -4.22
C GLU A 365 -10.99 11.99 -4.62
N PRO A 366 -11.07 10.65 -4.79
CA PRO A 366 -9.89 9.85 -5.07
C PRO A 366 -9.20 10.45 -6.29
N ILE A 367 -7.90 10.76 -6.14
CA ILE A 367 -7.10 11.33 -7.22
C ILE A 367 -6.85 10.19 -8.20
N TRP A 368 -7.84 9.88 -9.01
CA TRP A 368 -7.69 8.96 -10.12
C TRP A 368 -6.72 9.59 -11.11
N PRO A 369 -5.76 8.84 -11.66
CA PRO A 369 -4.96 9.33 -12.76
C PRO A 369 -5.91 9.67 -13.90
N ARG A 370 -6.26 10.95 -14.06
CA ARG A 370 -6.88 11.45 -15.28
C ARG A 370 -5.93 11.02 -16.39
N GLY A 371 -6.40 10.16 -17.29
CA GLY A 371 -5.58 9.65 -18.39
C GLY A 371 -4.83 10.81 -19.00
N THR A 372 -3.51 10.75 -18.96
CA THR A 372 -2.66 11.73 -19.62
C THR A 372 -2.96 11.66 -21.11
N ARG A 373 -3.92 12.45 -21.58
CA ARG A 373 -4.00 12.80 -22.99
C ARG A 373 -2.72 13.59 -23.28
N SER A 374 -1.78 12.89 -23.90
CA SER A 374 -0.59 13.46 -24.51
C SER A 374 -0.99 14.44 -25.62
N HIS A 375 -1.34 15.67 -25.24
CA HIS A 375 -1.40 16.80 -26.15
C HIS A 375 -0.79 18.03 -25.46
N LEU A 376 0.53 17.99 -25.30
CA LEU A 376 1.32 19.22 -25.35
C LEU A 376 1.99 19.26 -26.72
N ALA A 377 1.24 19.70 -27.73
CA ALA A 377 1.84 20.19 -28.97
C ALA A 377 2.50 21.52 -28.63
N ILE A 378 3.81 21.49 -28.40
CA ILE A 378 4.63 22.70 -28.34
C ILE A 378 4.61 23.28 -29.74
N ARG A 379 3.84 24.37 -29.93
CA ARG A 379 3.93 25.25 -31.09
C ARG A 379 5.34 25.83 -31.13
N THR A 380 6.16 25.35 -32.05
CA THR A 380 7.42 25.99 -32.44
C THR A 380 7.07 27.25 -33.23
N ASN A 381 7.19 28.41 -32.60
CA ASN A 381 7.19 29.68 -33.31
C ASN A 381 8.60 29.96 -33.84
N ARG A 382 8.63 30.22 -35.15
CA ARG A 382 9.73 30.72 -35.98
C ARG A 382 10.47 31.90 -35.34
N TRP A 383 11.76 32.04 -35.67
CA TRP A 383 12.65 33.23 -35.81
C TRP A 383 14.09 32.70 -35.57
N ARG A 384 15.14 32.82 -36.41
CA ARG A 384 15.50 33.65 -37.58
C ARG A 384 16.56 32.92 -38.41
N GLU A 385 16.45 33.02 -39.73
CA GLU A 385 17.62 33.16 -40.61
C GLU A 385 18.17 34.59 -40.44
N ARG A 386 19.50 34.73 -40.31
CA ARG A 386 20.30 35.79 -40.93
C ARG A 386 21.78 35.46 -40.80
N ILE A 387 22.39 35.34 -41.99
CA ILE A 387 23.79 35.10 -42.37
C ILE A 387 24.19 33.63 -42.38
#